data_AF-A0A4Q6EF82-F1
#
_entry.id   AF-A0A4Q6EF82-F1
#
_cell.length_a   1.000
_cell.length_b   1.000
_cell.length_c   1.000
_cell.angle_alpha   90.00
_cell.angle_beta   90.00
_cell.angle_gamma   90.00
#
_symmetry.space_group_name_H-M   'P 1'
#
loop_
_entity.id
_entity.type
_entity.pdbx_description
1 polymer ?
#
loop_
_entity_poly.entity_id
_entity_poly.type
_entity_poly.pdbx_seq_one_letter_code
_entity_poly.pdbx_strand_id
1 'polypeptide(L)' 'MKILKCKTFLNADALVQFVNDNNLPREDIVTITRSAGFTDSVDIAIFYYADAEIKEKTRGWFGKLSD' A
#
# COMPACT_ATOMS: atom_id res chain seq x y z
N MET A 1 10.72 -3.99 -15.04
CA MET A 1 9.90 -2.92 -15.68
C MET A 1 8.93 -2.45 -14.63
N LYS A 2 8.95 -1.15 -14.31
CA LYS A 2 8.00 -0.59 -13.36
C LYS A 2 6.61 -0.50 -13.99
N ILE A 3 5.60 -0.93 -13.25
CA ILE A 3 4.19 -0.86 -13.62
C ILE A 3 3.42 -0.09 -12.55
N LEU A 4 2.32 0.54 -12.95
CA LEU A 4 1.42 1.19 -12.01
C LEU A 4 0.71 0.10 -11.19
N LYS A 5 0.81 0.19 -9.86
CA LYS A 5 0.10 -0.65 -8.90
C LYS A 5 -0.85 0.21 -8.06
N CYS A 6 -1.90 -0.42 -7.54
CA CYS A 6 -2.85 0.20 -6.62
C CYS A 6 -3.11 -0.76 -5.45
N LYS A 7 -3.17 -0.22 -4.23
CA LYS A 7 -3.49 -0.99 -3.03
C LYS A 7 -4.36 -0.16 -2.08
N THR A 8 -5.30 -0.82 -1.42
CA THR A 8 -6.20 -0.19 -0.46
C THR A 8 -5.92 -0.68 0.96
N PHE A 9 -6.16 0.20 1.93
CA PHE A 9 -5.93 -0.02 3.35
C PHE A 9 -7.09 0.55 4.17
N LEU A 10 -7.43 -0.11 5.27
CA LEU A 10 -8.51 0.30 6.18
C LEU A 10 -8.17 1.54 7.04
N ASN A 11 -6.88 1.89 7.14
CA ASN A 11 -6.41 3.02 7.93
C ASN A 11 -5.01 3.46 7.48
N ALA A 12 -4.58 4.63 7.99
CA ALA A 12 -3.29 5.23 7.64
C ALA A 12 -2.10 4.42 8.15
N ASP A 13 -2.21 3.82 9.33
CA ASP A 13 -1.11 3.06 9.94
C ASP A 13 -0.73 1.83 9.09
N ALA A 14 -1.73 1.11 8.57
CA ALA A 14 -1.50 -0.03 7.68
C ALA A 14 -0.84 0.39 6.36
N LEU A 15 -1.21 1.54 5.80
CA LEU A 15 -0.55 2.10 4.62
C LEU A 15 0.90 2.48 4.90
N VAL A 16 1.18 3.15 6.03
CA VAL A 16 2.54 3.55 6.40
C VAL A 16 3.43 2.33 6.63
N GLN A 17 2.89 1.31 7.31
CA GLN A 17 3.60 0.03 7.49
C GLN A 17 3.94 -0.61 6.15
N PHE A 18 2.97 -0.67 5.21
CA PHE A 18 3.21 -1.21 3.88
C PHE A 18 4.32 -0.46 3.13
N VAL A 19 4.29 0.88 3.14
CA VAL A 19 5.32 1.72 2.50
C VAL A 19 6.71 1.40 3.08
N ASN A 20 6.82 1.34 4.41
CA ASN A 20 8.08 1.08 5.09
C ASN A 20 8.59 -0.35 4.87
N ASP A 21 7.72 -1.36 5.01
CA ASP A 21 8.08 -2.77 4.87
C ASP A 21 8.54 -3.10 3.44
N ASN A 22 8.00 -2.41 2.43
CA ASN A 22 8.35 -2.57 1.02
C ASN A 22 9.45 -1.61 0.56
N ASN A 23 9.97 -0.75 1.44
CA ASN A 23 10.95 0.30 1.11
C ASN A 23 10.52 1.13 -0.11
N LEU A 24 9.25 1.50 -0.19
CA LEU A 24 8.68 2.25 -1.32
C LEU A 24 9.29 3.67 -1.36
N PRO A 25 10.03 4.04 -2.43
CA PRO A 25 10.58 5.38 -2.57
C PRO A 25 9.46 6.40 -2.75
N ARG A 26 9.66 7.62 -2.22
CA ARG A 26 8.65 8.68 -2.31
C ARG A 26 8.34 9.04 -3.76
N GLU A 27 9.37 9.07 -4.60
CA GLU A 27 9.30 9.38 -6.02
C GLU A 27 8.49 8.37 -6.83
N ASP A 28 8.32 7.15 -6.31
CA ASP A 28 7.52 6.10 -6.94
C ASP A 28 6.04 6.18 -6.54
N ILE A 29 5.68 6.97 -5.51
CA ILE A 29 4.31 7.16 -5.07
C ILE A 29 3.66 8.27 -5.91
N VAL A 30 2.63 7.91 -6.67
CA VAL A 30 1.89 8.82 -7.55
C VAL A 30 0.89 9.64 -6.74
N THR A 31 0.07 8.96 -5.93
CA THR A 31 -0.94 9.64 -5.10
C THR A 31 -1.44 8.73 -3.98
N ILE A 32 -1.91 9.36 -2.90
CA ILE A 32 -2.63 8.70 -1.80
C ILE A 32 -3.99 9.38 -1.70
N THR A 33 -5.05 8.61 -1.88
CA THR A 33 -6.44 9.11 -1.88
C THR A 33 -7.25 8.42 -0.80
N ARG A 34 -8.12 9.16 -0.14
CA ARG A 34 -9.08 8.61 0.82
C ARG A 34 -10.45 8.56 0.15
N SER A 35 -11.05 7.37 0.08
CA SER A 35 -12.44 7.24 -0.37
C SER A 35 -13.37 7.77 0.73
N ALA A 36 -14.25 8.69 0.37
CA ALA A 36 -15.37 9.11 1.21
C ALA A 36 -16.58 8.21 0.89
N GLY A 37 -16.50 6.93 1.26
CA GLY A 37 -17.55 5.93 1.06
C GLY A 37 -18.45 5.78 2.30
N PHE A 38 -19.75 5.68 2.08
CA PHE A 38 -20.86 5.84 3.02
C PHE A 38 -21.04 4.75 4.11
N THR A 39 -20.08 3.84 4.28
CA THR A 39 -20.22 2.69 5.20
C THR A 39 -18.88 2.46 5.89
N ASP A 40 -18.69 3.00 7.10
CA ASP A 40 -17.72 2.71 8.20
C ASP A 40 -16.28 2.21 7.96
N SER A 41 -15.87 1.85 6.75
CA SER A 41 -14.52 1.50 6.34
C SER A 41 -13.91 2.67 5.57
N VAL A 42 -12.97 3.36 6.22
CA VAL A 42 -12.15 4.36 5.57
C VAL A 42 -11.15 3.64 4.68
N ASP A 43 -11.45 3.54 3.39
CA ASP A 43 -10.51 2.96 2.44
C ASP A 43 -9.53 4.05 1.96
N ILE A 44 -8.27 3.91 2.36
CA ILE A 44 -7.14 4.71 1.84
C ILE A 44 -6.50 3.91 0.70
N ALA A 45 -6.42 4.50 -0.48
CA ALA A 45 -5.75 3.91 -1.64
C ALA A 45 -4.41 4.60 -1.89
N ILE A 46 -3.38 3.82 -2.23
CA ILE A 46 -2.09 4.30 -2.73
C ILE A 46 -1.89 3.82 -4.16
N PHE A 47 -1.46 4.72 -5.03
CA PHE A 47 -1.03 4.42 -6.38
C PHE A 47 0.46 4.68 -6.48
N TYR A 48 1.22 3.70 -6.98
CA TYR A 48 2.68 3.76 -7.03
C TYR A 48 3.25 2.91 -8.18
N TYR A 49 4.47 3.21 -8.61
CA TYR A 49 5.20 2.42 -9.59
C TYR A 49 6.16 1.45 -8.90
N ALA A 50 6.10 0.16 -9.24
CA ALA A 50 7.03 -0.85 -8.74
C ALA A 50 7.33 -1.90 -9.82
N ASP A 51 8.45 -2.61 -9.69
CA ASP A 51 8.77 -3.69 -10.61
C ASP A 51 7.71 -4.79 -10.57
N ALA A 52 7.31 -5.24 -11.76
CA ALA A 52 6.28 -6.27 -11.92
C ALA A 52 6.66 -7.60 -11.22
N GLU A 53 7.94 -7.90 -11.12
CA GLU A 53 8.47 -9.18 -10.60
C GLU A 53 8.70 -9.17 -9.08
N ILE A 54 8.79 -7.99 -8.45
CA ILE A 54 9.00 -7.89 -7.01
C ILE A 54 7.69 -8.19 -6.29
N LYS A 55 7.72 -9.21 -5.44
CA LYS A 55 6.61 -9.53 -4.54
C LYS A 55 6.53 -8.51 -3.41
N GLU A 56 5.31 -8.10 -3.12
CA GLU A 56 5.02 -7.15 -2.04
C GLU A 56 4.99 -7.86 -0.71
N LYS A 57 5.72 -7.30 0.25
CA LYS A 57 5.66 -7.75 1.63
C LYS A 57 4.34 -7.33 2.25
N THR A 58 3.65 -8.27 2.86
CA THR A 58 2.42 -8.03 3.62
C THR A 58 2.56 -8.59 5.03
N ARG A 59 2.00 -7.88 6.00
CA ARG A 59 1.87 -8.40 7.36
C ARG A 59 0.61 -9.26 7.48
N GLY A 60 0.77 -10.49 7.98
CA GLY A 60 -0.36 -11.31 8.41
C GLY A 60 -0.97 -10.80 9.73
N TRP A 61 -2.07 -11.41 10.15
CA TRP A 61 -2.82 -11.05 11.38
C TRP A 61 -1.93 -10.98 12.63
N PHE A 62 -0.89 -11.81 12.71
CA PHE A 62 0.05 -11.85 13.84
C PHE A 62 1.29 -10.95 13.67
N GLY A 63 1.26 -10.01 12.71
CA GLY A 63 2.36 -9.08 12.46
C GLY A 63 3.59 -9.68 11.78
N LYS A 64 3.57 -10.99 11.45
CA LYS A 64 4.64 -11.65 10.70
C LYS A 64 4.65 -11.16 9.25
N LEU A 65 5.83 -10.75 8.79
CA LEU A 65 6.07 -10.34 7.41
C LEU A 65 6.17 -11.58 6.52
N SER A 66 5.46 -11.59 5.41
CA SER A 66 5.60 -12.58 4.34
C SER A 66 5.89 -11.88 3.01
N ASP A 67 6.77 -12.49 2.22
CA ASP A 67 7.06 -12.10 0.84
C ASP A 67 6.07 -12.75 -0.15
#